data_AF-A0A3N5K948-F1
#
_entry.id   AF-A0A3N5K948-F1
#
_cell.length_a   1.000
_cell.length_b   1.000
_cell.length_c   1.000
_cell.angle_alpha   90.00
_cell.angle_beta   90.00
_cell.angle_gamma   90.00
#
_symmetry.space_group_name_H-M   'P 1'
#
loop_
_entity.id
_entity.type
_entity.pdbx_description
1 polymer ?
#
loop_
_entity_poly.entity_id
_entity_poly.type
_entity_poly.pdbx_seq_one_letter_code
_entity_poly.pdbx_strand_id
1 'polypeptide(L)'
;DYPVRVYAVVDGGLLGWRTLAVNYVWASARPAGSVWPNAYASQAKMLALQSGSARAGEWITERQDLASDFQRLHGASPAVIHGLAIMTDCDDIGQPMEGWYGAIRVRPR
;
A
#
# COMPACT_ATOMS: atom_id res chain seq x y z
N ASP A 1 -6.96 0.69 -10.66
CA ASP A 1 -7.06 -0.75 -10.35
C ASP A 1 -5.83 -1.39 -9.74
N TYR A 2 -6.11 -2.06 -8.62
CA TYR A 2 -5.15 -2.70 -7.74
C TYR A 2 -5.85 -3.90 -7.08
N PRO A 3 -5.77 -5.12 -7.64
CA PRO A 3 -6.48 -6.28 -7.11
C PRO A 3 -6.11 -6.59 -5.66
N VAL A 4 -4.88 -6.26 -5.27
CA VAL A 4 -4.40 -6.36 -3.88
C VAL A 4 -3.78 -5.03 -3.48
N ARG A 5 -4.34 -4.41 -2.43
CA ARG A 5 -3.75 -3.26 -1.73
C ARG A 5 -3.73 -3.47 -0.22
N VAL A 6 -2.62 -3.08 0.41
CA VAL A 6 -2.45 -2.96 1.87
C VAL A 6 -1.95 -1.56 2.20
N TYR A 7 -2.50 -0.96 3.24
CA TYR A 7 -2.18 0.38 3.71
C TYR A 7 -1.44 0.27 5.04
N ALA A 8 -0.38 1.05 5.21
CA ALA A 8 0.14 1.40 6.52
C ALA A 8 -0.19 2.86 6.80
N VAL A 9 -0.79 3.13 7.95
CA VAL A 9 -1.30 4.47 8.30
C VAL A 9 -0.65 4.97 9.58
N VAL A 10 -0.24 6.23 9.55
CA VAL A 10 0.15 7.01 10.73
C VAL A 10 -0.91 8.07 10.92
N ASP A 11 -1.63 8.01 12.04
CA ASP A 11 -2.60 9.03 12.41
C ASP A 11 -1.88 10.31 12.83
N GLY A 12 -2.32 11.44 12.26
CA GLY A 12 -1.82 12.77 12.57
C GLY A 12 -2.63 13.49 13.65
N GLY A 13 -3.64 12.84 14.21
CA GLY A 13 -4.56 13.38 15.21
C GLY A 13 -5.69 14.20 14.59
N LEU A 14 -6.20 15.19 15.33
CA LEU A 14 -7.38 16.00 14.97
C LEU A 14 -7.27 16.74 13.62
N LEU A 15 -6.06 16.83 13.07
CA LEU A 15 -5.77 17.51 11.82
C LEU A 15 -5.53 16.46 10.73
N GLY A 16 -6.60 16.03 10.06
CA GLY A 16 -6.57 14.90 9.10
C GLY A 16 -5.59 15.03 7.93
N TRP A 17 -5.04 16.22 7.66
CA TRP A 17 -3.95 16.43 6.70
C TRP A 17 -2.58 15.94 7.20
N ARG A 18 -2.46 15.68 8.50
CA ARG A 18 -1.25 15.11 9.13
C ARG A 18 -1.25 13.59 9.11
N THR A 19 -2.38 12.96 8.76
CA THR A 19 -2.45 11.51 8.57
C THR A 19 -1.65 11.14 7.34
N LEU A 20 -0.70 10.24 7.46
CA LEU A 20 0.13 9.79 6.35
C LEU A 20 -0.13 8.32 6.06
N ALA A 21 -0.15 7.96 4.77
CA ALA A 21 -0.34 6.57 4.37
C ALA A 21 0.66 6.13 3.30
N VAL A 22 1.09 4.87 3.40
CA VAL A 22 1.79 4.16 2.32
C VAL A 22 0.91 3.01 1.88
N ASN A 23 0.58 2.98 0.59
CA ASN A 23 -0.27 1.99 -0.03
C ASN A 23 0.61 1.04 -0.84
N TYR A 24 0.83 -0.15 -0.31
CA TYR A 24 1.50 -1.24 -0.99
C TYR A 24 0.52 -1.93 -1.92
N VAL A 25 0.81 -1.94 -3.21
CA VAL A 25 -0.11 -2.48 -4.23
C VAL A 25 0.53 -3.55 -5.10
N TRP A 26 -0.30 -4.51 -5.48
CA TRP A 26 -0.13 -5.21 -6.74
C TRP A 26 -0.74 -4.33 -7.84
N ALA A 27 0.11 -3.70 -8.65
CA ALA A 27 -0.36 -2.82 -9.71
C ALA A 27 -0.72 -3.62 -10.96
N SER A 28 -1.77 -3.21 -11.68
CA SER A 28 -2.14 -3.89 -12.93
C SER A 28 -1.12 -3.65 -14.05
N ALA A 29 -0.55 -2.45 -14.13
CA ALA A 29 0.36 -2.06 -15.23
C ALA A 29 1.61 -1.28 -14.81
N ARG A 30 1.68 -0.76 -13.58
CA ARG A 30 2.85 0.02 -13.14
C ARG A 30 3.97 -0.92 -12.68
N PRO A 31 5.22 -0.74 -13.15
CA PRO A 31 6.34 -1.60 -12.76
C PRO A 31 6.49 -1.72 -11.24
N ALA A 32 6.90 -2.90 -10.76
CA ALA A 32 7.28 -3.08 -9.37
C ALA A 32 8.40 -2.10 -8.97
N GLY A 33 8.33 -1.58 -7.75
CA GLY A 33 9.20 -0.54 -7.22
C GLY A 33 8.78 0.90 -7.57
N SER A 34 7.82 1.08 -8.48
CA SER A 34 7.34 2.42 -8.84
C SER A 34 6.56 3.07 -7.69
N VAL A 35 6.66 4.41 -7.62
CA VAL A 35 6.01 5.25 -6.60
C VAL A 35 5.24 6.38 -7.28
N TRP A 36 4.03 6.67 -6.81
CA TRP A 36 3.23 7.80 -7.29
C TRP A 36 2.25 8.29 -6.21
N PRO A 37 1.73 9.53 -6.29
CA PRO A 37 0.71 9.99 -5.37
C PRO A 37 -0.61 9.22 -5.56
N ASN A 38 -1.37 9.02 -4.49
CA ASN A 38 -2.74 8.55 -4.59
C ASN A 38 -3.62 9.64 -5.25
N ALA A 39 -4.56 9.23 -6.10
CA ALA A 39 -5.39 10.14 -6.88
C ALA A 39 -6.44 10.89 -6.05
N TYR A 40 -6.85 10.34 -4.90
CA TYR A 40 -7.93 10.86 -4.07
C TYR A 40 -7.44 11.45 -2.73
N ALA A 41 -6.25 11.04 -2.29
CA ALA A 41 -5.67 11.38 -0.99
C ALA A 41 -4.21 11.80 -1.15
N SER A 42 -3.92 13.10 -1.18
CA SER A 42 -2.57 13.62 -1.42
C SER A 42 -1.54 13.19 -0.36
N GLN A 43 -2.02 12.90 0.86
CA GLN A 43 -1.25 12.37 1.99
C GLN A 43 -0.92 10.87 1.88
N ALA A 44 -1.43 10.18 0.86
CA ALA A 44 -1.14 8.79 0.59
C ALA A 44 -0.18 8.64 -0.60
N LYS A 45 0.84 7.79 -0.43
CA LYS A 45 1.77 7.41 -1.51
C LYS A 45 1.53 5.96 -1.89
N MET A 46 1.49 5.71 -3.19
CA MET A 46 1.36 4.39 -3.77
C MET A 46 2.76 3.81 -4.03
N LEU A 47 2.98 2.55 -3.66
CA LEU A 47 4.20 1.80 -3.93
C LEU A 47 3.83 0.43 -4.53
N ALA A 48 4.22 0.19 -5.78
CA ALA A 48 4.02 -1.11 -6.41
C ALA A 48 5.02 -2.13 -5.86
N LEU A 49 4.54 -3.21 -5.26
CA LEU A 49 5.36 -4.36 -4.87
C LEU A 49 5.40 -5.42 -5.97
N GLN A 50 4.25 -5.62 -6.62
CA GLN A 50 4.10 -6.52 -7.76
C GLN A 50 3.42 -5.77 -8.91
N SER A 51 3.56 -6.30 -10.13
CA SER A 51 2.97 -5.73 -11.34
C SER A 51 2.43 -6.81 -12.27
N GLY A 52 1.27 -6.56 -12.86
CA GLY A 52 0.67 -7.41 -13.89
C GLY A 52 0.28 -8.81 -13.40
N SER A 53 -0.07 -9.68 -14.34
CA SER A 53 -0.61 -11.01 -14.06
C SER A 53 0.42 -12.14 -14.06
N ALA A 54 1.71 -11.84 -14.26
CA ALA A 54 2.75 -12.85 -14.45
C ALA A 54 2.87 -13.86 -13.28
N ARG A 55 2.47 -13.45 -12.07
CA ARG A 55 2.50 -14.28 -10.85
C ARG A 55 1.11 -14.47 -10.24
N ALA A 56 0.05 -14.20 -11.01
CA ALA A 56 -1.32 -14.38 -10.53
C ALA A 56 -1.59 -15.85 -10.18
N GLY A 57 -2.27 -16.09 -9.06
CA GLY A 57 -2.53 -17.44 -8.54
C GLY A 57 -1.40 -18.02 -7.68
N GLU A 58 -0.25 -17.37 -7.59
CA GLU A 58 0.82 -17.74 -6.65
C GLU A 58 0.65 -17.04 -5.29
N TRP A 59 0.94 -17.76 -4.21
CA TRP A 59 1.07 -17.16 -2.88
C TRP A 59 2.43 -16.48 -2.73
N ILE A 60 2.42 -15.15 -2.74
CA ILE A 60 3.64 -14.34 -2.59
C ILE A 60 3.67 -13.72 -1.19
N THR A 61 4.80 -13.89 -0.48
CA THR A 61 5.04 -13.21 0.80
C THR A 61 5.86 -11.94 0.55
N GLU A 62 5.26 -10.79 0.84
CA GLU A 62 5.92 -9.49 0.80
C GLU A 62 6.42 -9.08 2.18
N ARG A 63 7.58 -8.43 2.24
CA ARG A 63 8.13 -7.85 3.48
C ARG A 63 8.69 -6.47 3.19
N GLN A 64 8.26 -5.49 3.99
CA GLN A 64 8.67 -4.09 3.85
C GLN A 64 9.15 -3.52 5.19
N ASP A 65 10.11 -2.60 5.14
CA ASP A 65 10.53 -1.79 6.29
C ASP A 65 9.71 -0.50 6.30
N LEU A 66 8.66 -0.49 7.12
CA LEU A 66 7.73 0.62 7.21
C LEU A 66 8.43 1.93 7.60
N ALA A 67 9.40 1.89 8.52
CA ALA A 67 10.10 3.11 8.94
C ALA A 67 10.91 3.71 7.77
N SER A 68 11.62 2.85 7.04
CA SER A 68 12.39 3.28 5.86
C SER A 68 11.48 3.77 4.73
N ASP A 69 10.33 3.14 4.52
CA ASP A 69 9.36 3.58 3.51
C ASP A 69 8.72 4.93 3.86
N PHE A 70 8.28 5.13 5.11
CA PHE A 70 7.75 6.43 5.52
C PHE A 70 8.81 7.52 5.43
N GLN A 71 10.07 7.23 5.77
CA GLN A 71 11.16 8.19 5.62
C GLN A 71 11.40 8.55 4.16
N ARG A 72 11.42 7.54 3.26
CA ARG A 72 11.64 7.74 1.82
C ARG A 72 10.49 8.47 1.14
N LEU A 73 9.25 8.13 1.48
CA LEU A 73 8.06 8.53 0.73
C LEU A 73 7.43 9.82 1.27
N HIS A 74 7.60 10.07 2.58
CA HIS A 74 6.99 11.20 3.28
C HIS A 74 8.01 12.07 4.02
N GLY A 75 9.29 11.67 4.10
CA GLY A 75 10.28 12.38 4.91
C GLY A 75 10.03 12.25 6.42
N ALA A 76 9.19 11.29 6.84
CA ALA A 76 8.76 11.12 8.22
C ALA A 76 9.28 9.80 8.79
N SER A 77 9.69 9.82 10.07
CA SER A 77 10.12 8.61 10.79
C SER A 77 9.16 8.35 11.96
N PRO A 78 7.97 7.77 11.68
CA PRO A 78 6.98 7.50 12.72
C PRO A 78 7.49 6.40 13.67
N ALA A 79 7.36 6.63 14.97
CA ALA A 79 7.68 5.61 15.98
C ALA A 79 6.62 4.49 16.03
N VAL A 80 5.39 4.78 15.58
CA VAL A 80 4.24 3.87 15.66
C VAL A 80 3.44 3.93 14.36
N ILE A 81 3.03 2.76 13.88
CA ILE A 81 2.01 2.61 12.84
C ILE A 81 0.66 2.44 13.55
N HIS A 82 -0.28 3.33 13.27
CA HIS A 82 -1.55 3.41 13.99
C HIS A 82 -2.60 2.46 13.42
N GLY A 83 -2.46 2.06 12.16
CA GLY A 83 -3.40 1.15 11.54
C GLY A 83 -2.87 0.49 10.29
N LEU A 84 -3.46 -0.66 9.99
CA LEU A 84 -3.40 -1.28 8.68
C LEU A 84 -4.81 -1.31 8.09
N ALA A 85 -4.90 -1.17 6.77
CA ALA A 85 -6.12 -1.44 6.02
C ALA A 85 -5.79 -2.35 4.83
N ILE A 86 -6.80 -3.06 4.33
CA ILE A 86 -6.71 -3.83 3.09
C ILE A 86 -7.86 -3.41 2.20
N MET A 87 -7.63 -3.40 0.89
CA MET A 87 -8.67 -3.06 -0.08
C MET A 87 -8.37 -3.73 -1.40
N THR A 88 -9.38 -4.32 -2.00
CA THR A 88 -9.37 -4.78 -3.39
C THR A 88 -10.06 -3.71 -4.22
N ASP A 89 -9.31 -3.09 -5.13
CA ASP A 89 -9.71 -1.89 -5.89
C ASP A 89 -9.97 -2.30 -7.35
N CYS A 90 -11.25 -2.39 -7.73
CA CYS A 90 -11.74 -3.03 -8.96
C CYS A 90 -12.75 -2.16 -9.74
N ASP A 91 -12.70 -0.83 -9.58
CA ASP A 91 -13.69 0.08 -10.15
C ASP A 91 -13.26 0.73 -11.46
N ASP A 92 -11.97 0.70 -11.83
CA ASP A 92 -11.48 1.32 -13.07
C ASP A 92 -11.55 0.38 -14.28
N ILE A 93 -11.53 -0.94 -14.07
CA ILE A 93 -11.62 -1.93 -15.14
C ILE A 93 -12.97 -2.63 -14.98
N GLY A 94 -13.86 -2.50 -15.98
CA GLY A 94 -15.21 -3.10 -15.97
C GLY A 94 -15.25 -4.64 -16.04
N GLN A 95 -14.26 -5.31 -15.44
CA GLN A 95 -14.10 -6.75 -15.33
C GLN A 95 -13.97 -7.11 -13.84
N PRO A 96 -14.51 -8.25 -13.40
CA PRO A 96 -14.33 -8.70 -12.03
C PRO A 96 -12.84 -8.94 -11.74
N MET A 97 -12.37 -8.38 -10.62
CA MET A 97 -11.01 -8.60 -10.11
C MET A 97 -11.08 -9.14 -8.69
N GLU A 98 -10.16 -10.06 -8.40
CA GLU A 98 -10.10 -10.79 -7.14
C GLU A 98 -8.69 -10.67 -6.55
N GLY A 99 -8.62 -10.47 -5.24
CA GLY A 99 -7.38 -10.40 -4.48
C GLY A 99 -7.46 -11.31 -3.26
N TRP A 100 -6.42 -12.10 -3.05
CA TRP A 100 -6.29 -12.98 -1.88
C TRP A 100 -5.29 -12.40 -0.90
N TYR A 101 -5.65 -12.44 0.39
CA TYR A 101 -4.81 -11.94 1.47
C TYR A 101 -4.48 -13.08 2.42
N GLY A 102 -3.19 -13.29 2.65
CA GLY A 102 -2.69 -14.20 3.68
C GLY A 102 -2.61 -13.53 5.05
N ALA A 103 -1.87 -14.16 5.97
CA ALA A 103 -1.59 -13.58 7.28
C ALA A 103 -0.74 -12.31 7.16
N ILE A 104 -1.23 -11.20 7.70
CA ILE A 104 -0.52 -9.91 7.77
C ILE A 104 0.01 -9.71 9.18
N ARG A 105 1.29 -9.36 9.30
CA ARG A 105 1.96 -9.17 10.60
C ARG A 105 2.81 -7.91 10.57
N VAL A 106 2.63 -7.05 11.55
CA VAL A 106 3.57 -5.97 11.87
C VAL A 106 4.43 -6.44 13.04
N ARG A 107 5.74 -6.21 12.95
CA ARG A 107 6.68 -6.55 14.03
C ARG A 107 7.48 -5.30 14.41
N PRO A 108 7.81 -5.14 15.71
CA PRO A 108 8.83 -4.18 16.12
C PRO A 108 10.14 -4.44 15.39
N ARG A 109 10.96 -3.39 15.25
CA ARG A 109 12.30 -3.48 14.68
C ARG A 109 13.24 -4.23 15.61
#